data_AF-A0A3D0JXW4-F1
#
_entry.id   AF-A0A3D0JXW4-F1
#
_cell.length_a   1.000
_cell.length_b   1.000
_cell.length_c   1.000
_cell.angle_alpha   90.00
_cell.angle_beta   90.00
_cell.angle_gamma   90.00
#
_symmetry.space_group_name_H-M   'P 1'
#
loop_
_entity.id
_entity.type
_entity.pdbx_description
1 polymer ?
#
loop_
_entity_poly.entity_id
_entity_poly.type
_entity_poly.pdbx_seq_one_letter_code
_entity_poly.pdbx_strand_id
1 'polypeptide(L)' 'MDIIETIKEQIANNTVLLYMKGSPNAPQCGFSARAAQVVMGCGEKFAYVDILQNPEIRANLPKYANWPTFPQ' A
#
# COMPACT_ATOMS: atom_id res chain seq x y z
N MET A 1 -11.88 -0.52 16.10
CA MET A 1 -11.02 -1.64 15.65
C MET A 1 -9.60 -1.19 15.76
N ASP A 2 -8.69 -2.06 16.22
CA ASP A 2 -7.27 -1.73 16.26
C ASP A 2 -6.75 -1.59 14.82
N ILE A 3 -6.04 -0.50 14.53
CA ILE A 3 -5.48 -0.25 13.19
C ILE A 3 -4.54 -1.37 12.75
N ILE A 4 -3.84 -2.01 13.70
CA ILE A 4 -2.96 -3.14 13.41
C ILE A 4 -3.76 -4.37 12.97
N GLU A 5 -4.94 -4.60 13.53
CA GLU A 5 -5.85 -5.66 13.07
C GLU A 5 -6.33 -5.38 11.64
N THR A 6 -6.72 -4.13 11.34
CA THR A 6 -7.11 -3.74 9.97
C THR A 6 -5.98 -3.97 8.96
N ILE A 7 -4.73 -3.63 9.30
CA ILE A 7 -3.57 -3.89 8.42
C ILE A 7 -3.39 -5.40 8.20
N LYS A 8 -3.48 -6.21 9.26
CA LYS A 8 -3.37 -7.68 9.14
C LYS A 8 -4.47 -8.26 8.25
N GLU A 9 -5.71 -7.81 8.43
CA GLU A 9 -6.84 -8.24 7.60
C GLU A 9 -6.67 -7.83 6.14
N GLN A 10 -6.21 -6.61 5.86
CA GLN A 10 -5.90 -6.17 4.50
C GLN A 10 -4.86 -7.07 3.84
N ILE A 11 -3.76 -7.37 4.52
CA ILE A 11 -2.71 -8.23 3.99
C ILE A 11 -3.22 -9.67 3.81
N ALA A 12 -3.99 -10.20 4.76
CA ALA A 12 -4.51 -11.56 4.69
C ALA A 12 -5.55 -11.76 3.58
N ASN A 13 -6.38 -10.74 3.31
CA ASN A 13 -7.49 -10.82 2.36
C ASN A 13 -7.10 -10.47 0.92
N ASN A 14 -5.90 -9.95 0.69
CA ASN A 14 -5.45 -9.53 -0.64
C ASN A 14 -4.17 -10.26 -1.02
N THR A 15 -4.26 -11.15 -2.02
CA THR A 15 -3.11 -11.92 -2.52
C THR A 15 -1.95 -11.03 -2.98
N VAL A 16 -2.28 -9.89 -3.60
CA VAL A 16 -1.33 -8.84 -3.97
C VAL A 16 -1.91 -7.51 -3.51
N LEU A 17 -1.19 -6.82 -2.63
CA LEU A 17 -1.59 -5.54 -2.04
C LEU A 17 -0.43 -4.55 -2.15
N LEU A 18 -0.72 -3.33 -2.60
CA LEU A 18 0.26 -2.25 -2.67
C LEU A 18 -0.16 -1.06 -1.81
N TYR A 19 0.59 -0.78 -0.75
CA TYR A 19 0.47 0.46 0.02
C TYR A 19 1.25 1.56 -0.68
N MET A 20 0.56 2.60 -1.16
CA MET A 20 1.17 3.62 -2.01
C MET A 20 0.63 5.03 -1.71
N LYS A 21 1.33 6.05 -2.24
CA LYS A 21 0.90 7.46 -2.17
C LYS A 21 0.08 7.79 -3.42
N GLY A 22 -1.22 8.04 -3.27
CA GLY A 22 -2.16 8.15 -4.38
C GLY A 22 -2.71 6.78 -4.81
N SER A 23 -3.18 6.69 -6.06
CA SER A 23 -3.67 5.44 -6.65
C SER A 23 -2.81 5.00 -7.84
N PRO A 24 -2.94 3.75 -8.33
CA PRO A 24 -2.20 3.28 -9.50
C PRO A 24 -2.38 4.17 -10.74
N ASN A 25 -3.58 4.73 -10.92
CA ASN A 25 -3.93 5.61 -12.04
C ASN A 25 -3.62 7.10 -11.79
N ALA A 26 -3.48 7.51 -10.52
CA ALA A 26 -3.16 8.86 -10.11
C ALA A 26 -2.16 8.87 -8.94
N PRO A 27 -0.89 8.47 -9.19
CA PRO A 27 0.12 8.40 -8.15
C PRO A 27 0.59 9.81 -7.74
N GLN A 28 0.82 10.02 -6.44
CA GLN A 28 1.28 11.30 -5.88
C GLN A 28 2.76 11.28 -5.46
N CYS A 29 3.50 10.25 -5.83
CA CYS A 29 4.93 10.11 -5.57
C CYS A 29 5.59 9.28 -6.67
N GLY A 30 6.78 9.69 -7.14
CA GLY A 30 7.50 8.99 -8.21
C GLY A 30 7.83 7.53 -7.89
N PHE A 31 8.16 7.21 -6.62
CA PHE A 31 8.39 5.82 -6.20
C PHE A 31 7.10 4.98 -6.26
N SER A 32 5.98 5.56 -5.82
CA SER A 32 4.67 4.91 -5.92
C SER A 32 4.24 4.71 -7.37
N ALA A 33 4.48 5.68 -8.25
CA ALA A 33 4.23 5.56 -9.68
C ALA A 33 5.03 4.40 -10.29
N ARG A 34 6.33 4.30 -9.97
CA ARG A 34 7.18 3.24 -10.49
C ARG A 34 6.78 1.86 -9.99
N ALA A 35 6.50 1.71 -8.70
CA ALA A 35 6.06 0.43 -8.15
C ALA A 35 4.72 -0.02 -8.75
N ALA A 36 3.74 0.88 -8.83
CA ALA A 36 2.45 0.58 -9.46
C ALA A 36 2.62 0.15 -10.93
N GLN A 37 3.49 0.84 -11.70
CA GLN A 37 3.78 0.47 -13.09
C GLN A 37 4.35 -0.94 -13.21
N VAL A 38 5.29 -1.32 -12.33
CA VAL A 38 5.91 -2.66 -12.34
C VAL A 38 4.86 -3.73 -12.00
N VAL A 39 4.07 -3.52 -10.95
CA VAL A 39 3.03 -4.49 -10.53
C VAL A 39 1.95 -4.64 -11.61
N MET A 40 1.48 -3.53 -12.20
CA MET A 40 0.54 -3.57 -13.33
C MET A 40 1.13 -4.30 -14.55
N GLY A 41 2.43 -4.15 -14.80
CA GLY A 41 3.12 -4.82 -15.90
C GLY A 41 3.16 -6.35 -15.78
N CYS A 42 2.93 -6.91 -14.59
CA CYS A 42 2.81 -8.35 -14.39
C CYS A 42 1.50 -8.94 -14.94
N GLY A 43 0.50 -8.10 -15.25
CA GLY A 43 -0.78 -8.53 -15.86
C GLY A 43 -1.79 -9.15 -14.88
N GLU A 44 -1.47 -9.19 -13.59
CA GLU A 44 -2.34 -9.75 -12.55
C GLU A 44 -3.11 -8.67 -11.78
N LYS A 45 -4.26 -9.04 -11.21
CA LYS A 45 -5.04 -8.13 -10.37
C LYS A 45 -4.35 -7.94 -9.02
N PHE A 46 -4.32 -6.70 -8.53
CA PHE A 46 -3.85 -6.37 -7.19
C PHE A 46 -4.75 -5.31 -6.56
N ALA A 47 -4.80 -5.31 -5.24
CA ALA A 47 -5.43 -4.26 -4.46
C ALA A 47 -4.42 -3.17 -4.10
N TYR A 48 -4.90 -1.98 -3.78
CA TYR A 48 -4.05 -0.90 -3.31
C TYR A 48 -4.68 -0.15 -2.14
N VAL A 49 -3.84 0.49 -1.34
CA VAL A 49 -4.25 1.40 -0.28
C VAL A 49 -3.51 2.72 -0.46
N ASP A 50 -4.27 3.81 -0.61
CA ASP A 50 -3.70 5.16 -0.61
C ASP A 50 -3.43 5.60 0.84
N ILE A 51 -2.17 5.59 1.25
CA ILE A 51 -1.77 5.96 2.61
C ILE A 51 -1.86 7.46 2.89
N LEU A 52 -2.08 8.29 1.86
CA LEU A 52 -2.33 9.72 2.04
C LEU A 52 -3.77 9.98 2.52
N GLN A 53 -4.70 9.11 2.13
CA GLN A 53 -6.09 9.13 2.62
C GLN A 53 -6.27 8.34 3.93
N ASN A 54 -5.28 7.54 4.31
CA ASN A 54 -5.31 6.68 5.49
C ASN A 54 -4.15 7.01 6.46
N PRO A 55 -4.22 8.13 7.20
CA PRO A 55 -3.13 8.60 8.04
C PRO A 55 -2.75 7.62 9.16
N GLU A 56 -3.71 6.86 9.69
CA GLU A 56 -3.43 5.86 10.72
C GLU A 56 -2.61 4.69 10.17
N ILE A 57 -2.91 4.21 8.96
CA ILE A 57 -2.11 3.18 8.27
C ILE A 57 -0.70 3.73 8.01
N ARG A 58 -0.59 4.97 7.53
CA ARG A 58 0.71 5.62 7.28
C ARG A 58 1.58 5.68 8.53
N ALA A 59 1.00 5.93 9.70
CA ALA A 59 1.71 6.05 10.97
C ALA A 59 2.13 4.70 11.56
N ASN A 60 1.37 3.63 11.31
CA ASN A 60 1.52 2.35 12.01
C ASN A 60 2.10 1.23 11.14
N LEU A 61 1.83 1.21 9.83
CA LEU A 61 2.38 0.19 8.92
C LEU A 61 3.91 0.10 8.98
N PRO A 62 4.68 1.21 9.02
CA PRO A 62 6.14 1.11 9.07
C PRO A 62 6.68 0.34 10.29
N LYS A 63 5.99 0.46 11.43
CA LYS A 63 6.32 -0.27 12.66
C LYS A 63 5.96 -1.74 12.54
N TYR A 64 4.79 -2.04 11.99
CA TYR A 64 4.30 -3.40 11.78
C TYR A 64 5.17 -4.17 10.78
N ALA A 65 5.45 -3.57 9.62
CA ALA A 65 6.22 -4.17 8.54
C ALA A 65 7.73 -4.15 8.78
N ASN A 66 8.19 -3.50 9.86
CA ASN A 66 9.61 -3.21 10.09
C ASN A 66 10.29 -2.57 8.86
N TRP A 67 9.57 -1.69 8.17
CA TRP A 67 10.02 -1.05 6.93
C TRP A 67 9.59 0.44 6.90
N PRO A 68 10.54 1.40 6.82
CA PRO A 68 10.24 2.80 7.12
C PRO A 68 9.57 3.60 5.98
N THR A 69 9.50 3.06 4.77
CA THR A 69 9.17 3.83 3.55
C THR A 69 7.99 3.27 2.79
N PHE A 70 7.45 4.07 1.86
CA PHE A 70 6.41 3.67 0.92
C PHE A 70 6.89 3.96 -0.51
N PRO A 71 6.49 3.19 -1.53
CA PRO A 71 5.48 2.13 -1.50
C PRO A 71 5.97 0.82 -0.83
N GLN A 72 5.02 0.01 -0.35
CA GLN A 72 5.24 -1.35 0.19
C GLN A 72 4.27 -2.32 -0.47
#